data_AF-A0A7C2Q320-F1
#
_entry.id   AF-A0A7C2Q320-F1
#
_cell.length_a   1.000
_cell.length_b   1.000
_cell.length_c   1.000
_cell.angle_alpha   90.00
_cell.angle_beta   90.00
_cell.angle_gamma   90.00
#
_symmetry.space_group_name_H-M   'P 1'
#
loop_
_entity.id
_entity.type
_entity.pdbx_description
1 polymer ?
#
loop_
_entity_poly.entity_id
_entity_poly.type
_entity_poly.pdbx_seq_one_letter_code
_entity_poly.pdbx_strand_id
1 'polypeptide(L)'
;GKLYWRLRNEAHPEQAVLKLFEPRPTQDVVHPRTGEVLVRAGRKITTALYRQLLAAKVREVEISIADLEGAYFISDLVDAAGEVRAEANTPVTPQGLSNVMSGGITEFDLFFPERDDIGSTLSQTLKKDPARTPAEALLEIYRKMRPGDPPTILNSWRLFEGMFFDPRKFDFSRVGRLKFNIKMGYPERHRLDDLTLSPQDFFDVVRYLFKLRKDIGEVDDRDHLGNRRVRPVGELLENQFRVGLVRMERAIKEKMSIHAELQTAMPRDLVNAKPVMAALKEFFGSSQLSQFMDQTNPLAEITHKRRLSALGPGGLSRERAGFEVRDVHPTHYGRICPIETPEGPNIGLISSLACYARVNEFGFIEAPYRKVENGRVVDYVRILNPGESPFRIGEHLPKEKVDRVNRQLQAEGKRPAEYEPHPFYLTAWEEARYVIAQANVELDEKGYIIPERVIARRGGEFVTVSREEVQFIDISPKQVVSVAASLIPFLEHDDANRALMGSNMQRQAG
;
A
#
# COMPACT_ATOMS: atom_id res chain seq x y z
N GLY A 1 -28.56 11.00 41.02
CA GLY A 1 -28.72 9.61 40.52
C GLY A 1 -27.37 8.91 40.53
N LYS A 2 -27.36 7.58 40.45
CA LYS A 2 -26.12 6.79 40.35
C LYS A 2 -25.69 6.66 38.88
N LEU A 3 -24.39 6.57 38.62
CA LEU A 3 -23.83 6.34 37.29
C LEU A 3 -23.37 4.90 37.15
N TYR A 4 -23.72 4.28 36.02
CA TYR A 4 -23.34 2.91 35.72
C TYR A 4 -22.63 2.85 34.38
N TRP A 5 -21.46 2.20 34.37
CA TRP A 5 -20.79 1.84 33.13
C TRP A 5 -21.33 0.49 32.63
N ARG A 6 -21.90 0.51 31.42
CA ARG A 6 -22.41 -0.69 30.76
C ARG A 6 -21.29 -1.46 30.07
N LEU A 7 -21.09 -2.71 30.48
CA LEU A 7 -20.12 -3.64 29.88
C LEU A 7 -20.72 -4.21 28.59
N ARG A 8 -20.03 -4.04 27.45
CA ARG A 8 -20.45 -4.60 26.14
C ARG A 8 -19.53 -5.75 25.75
N ASN A 9 -20.14 -6.83 25.24
CA ASN A 9 -19.42 -7.96 24.65
C ASN A 9 -19.18 -7.64 23.16
N GLU A 10 -18.19 -6.79 22.88
CA GLU A 10 -17.82 -6.44 21.52
C GLU A 10 -16.76 -7.41 20.99
N ALA A 11 -16.87 -7.78 19.70
CA ALA A 11 -16.03 -8.80 19.08
C ALA A 11 -14.52 -8.48 19.11
N HIS A 12 -14.13 -7.21 19.33
CA HIS A 12 -12.85 -6.61 19.81
C HIS A 12 -13.10 -5.07 19.82
N PRO A 13 -12.72 -4.26 20.85
CA PRO A 13 -11.44 -4.25 21.57
C PRO A 13 -11.58 -3.96 23.08
N GLU A 14 -11.67 -4.99 23.92
CA GLU A 14 -11.67 -4.86 25.39
C GLU A 14 -10.45 -4.06 25.90
N GLN A 15 -9.32 -4.16 25.21
CA GLN A 15 -8.09 -3.43 25.53
C GLN A 15 -8.16 -1.94 25.22
N ALA A 16 -8.85 -1.53 24.15
CA ALA A 16 -8.91 -0.10 23.79
C ALA A 16 -9.86 0.64 24.75
N VAL A 17 -11.02 0.07 25.07
CA VAL A 17 -11.95 0.68 26.03
C VAL A 17 -11.31 0.83 27.41
N LEU A 18 -10.58 -0.18 27.88
CA LEU A 18 -9.88 -0.13 29.16
C LEU A 18 -8.65 0.77 29.15
N LYS A 19 -7.94 0.90 28.02
CA LYS A 19 -6.85 1.88 27.82
C LYS A 19 -7.38 3.31 27.88
N LEU A 20 -8.60 3.54 27.42
CA LEU A 20 -9.22 4.87 27.37
C LEU A 20 -9.90 5.25 28.70
N PHE A 21 -10.64 4.35 29.33
CA PHE A 21 -11.53 4.73 30.44
C PHE A 21 -10.93 4.45 31.84
N GLU A 22 -10.05 3.45 31.98
CA GLU A 22 -9.43 3.04 33.26
C GLU A 22 -10.36 3.02 34.50
N PRO A 23 -11.57 2.44 34.44
CA PRO A 23 -12.59 2.64 35.46
C PRO A 23 -12.25 1.98 36.81
N ARG A 24 -12.68 2.65 37.89
CA ARG A 24 -12.62 2.15 39.27
C ARG A 24 -14.04 2.00 39.82
N PRO A 25 -14.48 0.79 40.21
CA PRO A 25 -15.82 0.61 40.77
C PRO A 25 -15.99 1.37 42.08
N THR A 26 -17.13 2.04 42.26
CA THR A 26 -17.48 2.71 43.53
C THR A 26 -17.83 1.70 44.62
N GLN A 27 -18.32 0.52 44.24
CA GLN A 27 -18.69 -0.57 45.13
C GLN A 27 -18.05 -1.89 44.68
N ASP A 28 -17.97 -2.86 45.59
CA ASP A 28 -17.53 -4.22 45.27
C ASP A 28 -18.45 -4.83 44.20
N VAL A 29 -17.87 -5.26 43.09
CA VAL A 29 -18.59 -5.93 42.01
C VAL A 29 -18.66 -7.42 42.33
N VAL A 30 -19.85 -7.89 42.67
CA VAL A 30 -20.11 -9.29 43.05
C VAL A 30 -20.66 -10.10 41.88
N HIS A 31 -20.35 -11.39 41.87
CA HIS A 31 -20.87 -12.33 40.88
C HIS A 31 -22.39 -12.50 41.07
N PRO A 32 -23.24 -12.30 40.03
CA PRO A 32 -24.70 -12.26 40.16
C PRO A 32 -25.34 -13.53 40.72
N ARG A 33 -24.66 -14.68 40.58
CA ARG A 33 -25.17 -16.00 41.02
C ARG A 33 -24.48 -16.59 42.26
N THR A 34 -23.25 -16.19 42.55
CA THR A 34 -22.43 -16.83 43.60
C THR A 34 -22.15 -15.89 44.77
N GLY A 35 -22.38 -14.58 44.61
CA GLY A 35 -22.09 -13.58 45.63
C GLY A 35 -20.59 -13.34 45.88
N GLU A 36 -19.72 -14.01 45.12
CA GLU A 36 -18.27 -13.84 45.23
C GLU A 36 -17.84 -12.45 44.73
N VAL A 37 -16.98 -11.76 45.46
CA VAL A 37 -16.45 -10.45 45.07
C VAL A 37 -15.44 -10.64 43.94
N LEU A 38 -15.83 -10.23 42.72
CA LEU A 38 -14.99 -10.31 41.53
C LEU A 38 -13.99 -9.15 41.46
N VAL A 39 -14.44 -7.94 41.79
CA VAL A 39 -13.59 -6.74 41.83
C VAL A 39 -13.93 -5.93 43.08
N ARG A 40 -12.91 -5.60 43.90
CA ARG A 40 -13.08 -4.72 45.06
C ARG A 40 -13.22 -3.26 44.64
N ALA A 41 -13.97 -2.48 45.41
CA ALA A 41 -14.12 -1.04 45.23
C ALA A 41 -12.76 -0.33 45.14
N GLY A 42 -12.65 0.64 44.24
CA GLY A 42 -11.44 1.43 44.00
C GLY A 42 -10.32 0.70 43.21
N ARG A 43 -10.45 -0.60 42.95
CA ARG A 43 -9.46 -1.35 42.15
C ARG A 43 -9.71 -1.15 40.66
N LYS A 44 -8.68 -0.73 39.92
CA LYS A 44 -8.73 -0.57 38.46
C LYS A 44 -9.08 -1.91 37.78
N ILE A 45 -10.03 -1.86 36.85
CA ILE A 45 -10.41 -3.03 36.04
C ILE A 45 -9.34 -3.27 34.98
N THR A 46 -8.63 -4.39 35.08
CA THR A 46 -7.68 -4.87 34.05
C THR A 46 -8.40 -5.70 32.99
N THR A 47 -7.76 -5.97 31.85
CA THR A 47 -8.33 -6.82 30.79
C THR A 47 -8.73 -8.21 31.29
N ALA A 48 -7.95 -8.79 32.21
CA ALA A 48 -8.28 -10.07 32.84
C ALA A 48 -9.57 -9.98 33.68
N LEU A 49 -9.71 -8.92 34.50
CA LEU A 49 -10.91 -8.70 35.31
C LEU A 49 -12.13 -8.40 34.44
N TYR A 50 -11.98 -7.63 33.35
CA TYR A 50 -13.07 -7.34 32.41
C TYR A 50 -13.64 -8.62 31.78
N ARG A 51 -12.76 -9.54 31.35
CA ARG A 51 -13.18 -10.87 30.84
C ARG A 51 -13.89 -11.69 31.90
N GLN A 52 -13.41 -11.66 33.15
CA GLN A 52 -14.07 -12.34 34.27
C GLN A 52 -15.47 -11.75 34.53
N LEU A 53 -15.64 -10.43 34.48
CA LEU A 53 -16.93 -9.76 34.63
C LEU A 53 -17.91 -10.13 33.50
N LEU A 54 -17.44 -10.18 32.26
CA LEU A 54 -18.25 -10.62 31.11
C LEU A 54 -18.65 -12.11 31.22
N ALA A 55 -17.70 -12.98 31.60
CA ALA A 55 -17.97 -14.40 31.83
C ALA A 55 -19.00 -14.62 32.96
N ALA A 56 -18.93 -13.81 34.01
CA ALA A 56 -19.88 -13.76 35.12
C ALA A 56 -21.24 -13.14 34.74
N LYS A 57 -21.39 -12.64 33.50
CA LYS A 57 -22.59 -11.95 32.99
C LYS A 57 -22.97 -10.69 33.78
N VAL A 58 -21.97 -10.01 34.37
CA VAL A 58 -22.16 -8.67 34.93
C VAL A 58 -22.39 -7.70 33.76
N ARG A 59 -23.47 -6.90 33.82
CA ARG A 59 -23.83 -5.97 32.73
C ARG A 59 -23.46 -4.52 33.02
N GLU A 60 -23.44 -4.14 34.30
CA GLU A 60 -23.29 -2.75 34.73
C GLU A 60 -22.37 -2.69 35.96
N VAL A 61 -21.53 -1.66 36.00
CA VAL A 61 -20.62 -1.37 37.12
C VAL A 61 -20.87 0.05 37.59
N GLU A 62 -21.15 0.24 38.87
CA GLU A 62 -21.31 1.58 39.46
C GLU A 62 -19.97 2.34 39.44
N ILE A 63 -19.96 3.52 38.84
CA ILE A 63 -18.78 4.39 38.68
C ILE A 63 -18.99 5.73 39.37
N SER A 64 -17.90 6.45 39.66
CA SER A 64 -17.96 7.78 40.25
C SER A 64 -17.87 8.89 39.20
N ILE A 65 -18.29 10.10 39.55
CA ILE A 65 -18.14 11.28 38.68
C ILE A 65 -16.65 11.60 38.43
N ALA A 66 -15.78 11.30 39.41
CA ALA A 66 -14.34 11.51 39.29
C ALA A 66 -13.70 10.64 38.18
N ASP A 67 -14.26 9.46 37.89
CA ASP A 67 -13.79 8.60 36.81
C ASP A 67 -14.09 9.19 35.41
N LEU A 68 -15.01 10.16 35.32
CA LEU A 68 -15.37 10.87 34.09
C LEU A 68 -14.54 12.13 33.83
N GLU A 69 -13.51 12.41 34.64
CA GLU A 69 -12.64 13.55 34.42
C GLU A 69 -11.92 13.46 33.06
N GLY A 70 -12.01 14.53 32.28
CA GLY A 70 -11.48 14.59 30.91
C GLY A 70 -12.36 13.90 29.85
N ALA A 71 -13.54 13.40 30.22
CA ALA A 71 -14.49 12.83 29.26
C ALA A 71 -15.24 13.93 28.48
N TYR A 72 -15.66 13.59 27.27
CA TYR A 72 -16.44 14.43 26.38
C TYR A 72 -17.66 13.65 25.85
N PHE A 73 -18.77 14.35 25.58
CA PHE A 73 -19.97 13.75 25.00
C PHE A 73 -19.76 13.41 23.51
N ILE A 74 -20.16 12.22 23.07
CA ILE A 74 -20.02 11.80 21.66
C ILE A 74 -21.10 12.39 20.76
N SER A 75 -22.33 12.45 21.25
CA SER A 75 -23.51 12.89 20.49
C SER A 75 -24.27 13.99 21.22
N ASP A 76 -25.08 14.73 20.49
CA ASP A 76 -26.03 15.67 21.08
C ASP A 76 -27.04 14.90 21.93
N LEU A 77 -27.19 15.32 23.19
CA LEU A 77 -28.10 14.70 24.15
C LEU A 77 -29.37 15.54 24.22
N VAL A 78 -30.42 15.04 23.56
CA VAL A 78 -31.72 15.70 23.44
C VAL A 78 -32.72 15.02 24.38
N ASP A 79 -33.47 15.80 25.14
CA ASP A 79 -34.52 15.25 25.99
C ASP A 79 -35.81 14.92 25.21
N ALA A 80 -36.80 14.34 25.90
CA ALA A 80 -38.09 13.99 25.31
C ALA A 80 -38.91 15.20 24.80
N ALA A 81 -38.57 16.42 25.24
CA ALA A 81 -39.21 17.66 24.80
C ALA A 81 -38.51 18.27 23.57
N GLY A 82 -37.36 17.73 23.14
CA GLY A 82 -36.58 18.23 22.02
C GLY A 82 -35.54 19.28 22.39
N GLU A 83 -35.29 19.53 23.69
CA GLU A 83 -34.25 20.46 24.14
C GLU A 83 -32.89 19.76 24.22
N VAL A 84 -31.85 20.38 23.66
CA VAL A 84 -30.47 19.89 23.75
C VAL A 84 -29.93 20.18 25.16
N ARG A 85 -29.68 19.12 25.94
CA ARG A 85 -29.15 19.20 27.31
C ARG A 85 -27.63 19.21 27.36
N ALA A 86 -26.98 18.59 26.38
CA ALA A 86 -25.54 18.66 26.15
C ALA A 86 -25.23 18.51 24.66
N GLU A 87 -24.30 19.31 24.15
CA GLU A 87 -23.84 19.23 22.76
C GLU A 87 -22.68 18.22 22.61
N ALA A 88 -22.57 17.61 21.43
CA ALA A 88 -21.46 16.75 21.07
C ALA A 88 -20.12 17.50 21.17
N ASN A 89 -19.07 16.76 21.54
CA ASN A 89 -17.70 17.28 21.67
C ASN A 89 -17.55 18.41 22.73
N THR A 90 -18.43 18.42 23.74
CA THR A 90 -18.29 19.25 24.95
C THR A 90 -17.78 18.43 26.14
N PRO A 91 -16.98 19.03 27.05
CA PRO A 91 -16.47 18.33 28.22
C PRO A 91 -17.59 17.99 29.20
N VAL A 92 -17.49 16.82 29.82
CA VAL A 92 -18.40 16.37 30.87
C VAL A 92 -18.09 17.12 32.16
N THR A 93 -18.95 18.07 32.51
CA THR A 93 -18.87 18.82 33.78
C THR A 93 -19.95 18.34 34.76
N PRO A 94 -19.78 18.51 36.08
CA PRO A 94 -20.82 18.17 37.05
C PRO A 94 -22.17 18.85 36.77
N GLN A 95 -22.14 20.11 36.31
CA GLN A 95 -23.33 20.84 35.90
C GLN A 95 -23.98 20.24 34.65
N GLY A 96 -23.17 19.92 33.63
CA GLY A 96 -23.66 19.26 32.41
C GLY A 96 -24.31 17.91 32.71
N LEU A 97 -23.69 17.10 33.59
CA LEU A 97 -24.28 15.85 34.05
C LEU A 97 -25.61 16.07 34.79
N SER A 98 -25.69 17.05 35.69
CA SER A 98 -26.94 17.38 36.37
C SER A 98 -28.05 17.74 35.39
N ASN A 99 -27.74 18.51 34.35
CA ASN A 99 -28.69 18.91 33.31
C ASN A 99 -29.18 17.70 32.50
N VAL A 100 -28.28 16.80 32.10
CA VAL A 100 -28.60 15.55 31.39
C VAL A 100 -29.52 14.66 32.25
N MET A 101 -29.21 14.54 33.55
CA MET A 101 -30.01 13.75 34.49
C MET A 101 -31.39 14.35 34.72
N SER A 102 -31.52 15.68 34.82
CA SER A 102 -32.82 16.35 34.94
C SER A 102 -33.67 16.23 33.68
N GLY A 103 -33.03 16.12 32.50
CA GLY A 103 -33.70 15.87 31.23
C GLY A 103 -34.21 14.44 31.04
N GLY A 104 -34.00 13.56 32.02
CA GLY A 104 -34.47 12.17 31.96
C GLY A 104 -33.69 11.26 31.00
N ILE A 105 -32.51 11.69 30.57
CA ILE A 105 -31.64 10.90 29.67
C ILE A 105 -30.94 9.82 30.50
N THR A 106 -31.21 8.56 30.18
CA THR A 106 -30.75 7.39 30.94
C THR A 106 -29.47 6.78 30.40
N GLU A 107 -29.16 6.99 29.12
CA GLU A 107 -28.03 6.39 28.42
C GLU A 107 -27.36 7.42 27.52
N PHE A 108 -26.02 7.45 27.53
CA PHE A 108 -25.22 8.31 26.68
C PHE A 108 -23.81 7.71 26.51
N ASP A 109 -23.16 8.02 25.40
CA ASP A 109 -21.81 7.57 25.10
C ASP A 109 -20.78 8.71 25.30
N LEU A 110 -19.62 8.35 25.85
CA LEU A 110 -18.53 9.27 26.17
C LEU A 110 -17.22 8.83 25.51
N PHE A 111 -16.34 9.79 25.25
CA PHE A 111 -14.96 9.51 24.81
C PHE A 111 -13.96 10.36 25.59
N PHE A 112 -12.69 9.93 25.60
CA PHE A 112 -11.59 10.59 26.33
C PHE A 112 -10.55 11.13 25.33
N PRO A 113 -10.64 12.40 24.89
CA PRO A 113 -9.78 12.93 23.83
C PRO A 113 -8.28 12.85 24.13
N GLU A 114 -7.89 13.03 25.40
CA GLU A 114 -6.47 13.05 25.80
C GLU A 114 -5.86 11.65 25.92
N ARG A 115 -6.70 10.63 26.16
CA ARG A 115 -6.27 9.24 26.34
C ARG A 115 -6.30 8.47 25.02
N ASP A 116 -7.03 8.98 24.02
CA ASP A 116 -7.09 8.44 22.68
C ASP A 116 -5.94 8.95 21.81
N ASP A 117 -5.41 8.07 20.96
CA ASP A 117 -4.28 8.38 20.08
C ASP A 117 -4.60 9.57 19.14
N ILE A 118 -5.86 9.72 18.70
CA ILE A 118 -6.28 10.75 17.74
C ILE A 118 -7.28 11.77 18.33
N GLY A 119 -7.93 11.45 19.45
CA GLY A 119 -9.10 12.14 19.98
C GLY A 119 -8.90 13.64 20.22
N SER A 120 -7.75 14.04 20.76
CA SER A 120 -7.42 15.46 21.02
C SER A 120 -7.38 16.29 19.73
N THR A 121 -6.74 15.78 18.69
CA THR A 121 -6.65 16.48 17.39
C THR A 121 -8.02 16.54 16.72
N LEU A 122 -8.78 15.44 16.78
CA LEU A 122 -10.13 15.37 16.23
C LEU A 122 -11.08 16.36 16.93
N SER A 123 -11.09 16.37 18.27
CA SER A 123 -11.91 17.26 19.08
C SER A 123 -11.62 18.74 18.77
N GLN A 124 -10.34 19.13 18.70
CA GLN A 124 -9.94 20.49 18.37
C GLN A 124 -10.32 20.88 16.93
N THR A 125 -10.27 19.93 16.00
CA THR A 125 -10.67 20.16 14.60
C THR A 125 -12.16 20.42 14.51
N LEU A 126 -12.98 19.57 15.13
CA LEU A 126 -14.44 19.73 15.16
C LEU A 126 -14.87 21.03 15.86
N LYS A 127 -14.13 21.51 16.86
CA LYS A 127 -14.41 22.82 17.49
C LYS A 127 -14.17 24.00 16.55
N LYS A 128 -13.25 23.87 15.60
CA LYS A 128 -12.91 24.91 14.61
C LYS A 128 -13.75 24.83 13.34
N ASP A 129 -14.41 23.71 13.09
CA ASP A 129 -15.20 23.50 11.89
C ASP A 129 -16.50 24.35 11.93
N PRO A 130 -16.70 25.26 10.96
CA PRO A 130 -17.93 26.04 10.90
C PRO A 130 -19.14 25.24 10.38
N ALA A 131 -18.92 24.12 9.67
CA ALA A 131 -20.01 23.35 9.08
C ALA A 131 -20.64 22.42 10.14
N ARG A 132 -21.97 22.50 10.31
CA ARG A 132 -22.71 21.67 11.26
C ARG A 132 -23.59 20.64 10.57
N THR A 133 -23.92 20.86 9.29
CA THR A 133 -24.74 19.94 8.50
C THR A 133 -24.00 19.43 7.26
N PRO A 134 -24.36 18.24 6.73
CA PRO A 134 -23.80 17.74 5.47
C PRO A 134 -24.02 18.69 4.29
N ALA A 135 -25.15 19.41 4.27
CA ALA A 135 -25.46 20.38 3.22
C ALA A 135 -24.48 21.57 3.25
N GLU A 136 -24.20 22.12 4.44
CA GLU A 136 -23.21 23.20 4.62
C GLU A 136 -21.81 22.73 4.22
N ALA A 137 -21.42 21.52 4.63
CA ALA A 137 -20.13 20.94 4.27
C ALA A 137 -19.96 20.83 2.75
N LEU A 138 -20.98 20.36 2.03
CA LEU A 138 -20.97 20.30 0.56
C LEU A 138 -20.82 21.68 -0.08
N LEU A 139 -21.55 22.69 0.40
CA LEU A 139 -21.45 24.05 -0.11
C LEU A 139 -20.05 24.63 0.12
N GLU A 140 -19.45 24.35 1.28
CA GLU A 140 -18.10 24.81 1.61
C GLU A 140 -17.03 24.14 0.74
N ILE A 141 -17.14 22.82 0.51
CA ILE A 141 -16.29 22.09 -0.44
C ILE A 141 -16.38 22.72 -1.83
N TYR A 142 -17.59 23.01 -2.31
CA TYR A 142 -17.79 23.62 -3.62
C TYR A 142 -17.15 25.00 -3.73
N ARG A 143 -17.35 25.89 -2.73
CA ARG A 143 -16.75 27.23 -2.70
C ARG A 143 -15.24 27.18 -2.79
N LYS A 144 -14.60 26.22 -2.12
CA LYS A 144 -13.13 26.04 -2.16
C LYS A 144 -12.63 25.51 -3.49
N MET A 145 -13.36 24.58 -4.10
CA MET A 145 -12.97 23.99 -5.38
C MET A 145 -13.23 24.92 -6.57
N ARG A 146 -14.26 25.78 -6.49
CA ARG A 146 -14.65 26.73 -7.54
C ARG A 146 -14.92 28.11 -6.95
N PRO A 147 -13.86 28.87 -6.62
CA PRO A 147 -14.02 30.21 -6.07
C PRO A 147 -14.66 31.12 -7.11
N GLY A 148 -15.85 31.66 -6.79
CA GLY A 148 -16.58 32.60 -7.65
C GLY A 148 -17.89 32.06 -8.24
N ASP A 149 -18.05 30.74 -8.35
CA ASP A 149 -19.31 30.14 -8.80
C ASP A 149 -20.31 30.04 -7.62
N PRO A 150 -21.58 30.46 -7.79
CA PRO A 150 -22.57 30.34 -6.72
C PRO A 150 -22.85 28.86 -6.40
N PRO A 151 -22.65 28.41 -5.15
CA PRO A 151 -22.84 27.01 -4.78
C PRO A 151 -24.33 26.69 -4.63
N THR A 152 -24.79 25.60 -5.24
CA THR A 152 -26.09 24.99 -4.95
C THR A 152 -25.88 23.58 -4.38
N ILE A 153 -26.79 23.09 -3.54
CA ILE A 153 -26.65 21.77 -2.90
C ILE A 153 -26.49 20.67 -3.96
N LEU A 154 -27.32 20.69 -5.00
CA LEU A 154 -27.29 19.69 -6.07
C LEU A 154 -25.98 19.71 -6.86
N ASN A 155 -25.48 20.88 -7.26
CA ASN A 155 -24.23 20.98 -8.00
C ASN A 155 -23.03 20.61 -7.13
N SER A 156 -23.08 20.96 -5.85
CA SER A 156 -22.05 20.61 -4.86
C SER A 156 -21.98 19.11 -4.63
N TRP A 157 -23.13 18.46 -4.46
CA TRP A 157 -23.22 17.01 -4.35
C TRP A 157 -22.70 16.30 -5.60
N ARG A 158 -23.12 16.71 -6.80
CA ARG A 158 -22.64 16.14 -8.07
C ARG A 158 -21.14 16.32 -8.29
N LEU A 159 -20.59 17.46 -7.86
CA LEU A 159 -19.15 17.69 -7.89
C LEU A 159 -18.44 16.70 -6.96
N PHE A 160 -18.86 16.62 -5.70
CA PHE A 160 -18.26 15.75 -4.70
C PHE A 160 -18.35 14.26 -5.07
N GLU A 161 -19.52 13.80 -5.50
CA GLU A 161 -19.74 12.44 -6.01
C GLU A 161 -18.78 12.14 -7.18
N GLY A 162 -18.72 13.08 -8.14
CA GLY A 162 -17.88 12.96 -9.32
C GLY A 162 -16.37 12.98 -9.06
N MET A 163 -15.92 13.45 -7.89
CA MET A 163 -14.50 13.51 -7.54
C MET A 163 -13.93 12.16 -7.14
N PHE A 164 -14.71 11.31 -6.47
CA PHE A 164 -14.17 10.10 -5.82
C PHE A 164 -15.01 8.83 -6.02
N PHE A 165 -16.30 8.98 -6.30
CA PHE A 165 -17.28 7.88 -6.27
C PHE A 165 -17.81 7.52 -7.66
N ASP A 166 -17.69 8.40 -8.65
CA ASP A 166 -18.10 8.15 -10.04
C ASP A 166 -16.99 7.42 -10.83
N PRO A 167 -17.19 6.14 -11.22
CA PRO A 167 -16.17 5.36 -11.94
C PRO A 167 -15.88 5.88 -13.36
N ARG A 168 -16.71 6.79 -13.89
CA ARG A 168 -16.45 7.44 -15.19
C ARG A 168 -15.46 8.59 -15.09
N LYS A 169 -15.30 9.16 -13.90
CA LYS A 169 -14.48 10.36 -13.64
C LYS A 169 -13.28 10.06 -12.76
N PHE A 170 -13.40 9.09 -11.85
CA PHE A 170 -12.35 8.71 -10.92
C PHE A 170 -11.98 7.24 -11.10
N ASP A 171 -10.67 6.98 -11.12
CA ASP A 171 -10.08 5.65 -11.26
C ASP A 171 -8.87 5.58 -10.33
N PHE A 172 -9.05 4.90 -9.20
CA PHE A 172 -8.01 4.66 -8.21
C PHE A 172 -6.96 3.66 -8.71
N SER A 173 -7.27 2.92 -9.79
CA SER A 173 -6.52 1.79 -10.33
C SER A 173 -6.37 0.60 -9.36
N ARG A 174 -6.21 -0.60 -9.93
CA ARG A 174 -5.87 -1.82 -9.17
C ARG A 174 -4.58 -1.63 -8.34
N VAL A 175 -3.62 -0.88 -8.88
CA VAL A 175 -2.34 -0.61 -8.21
C VAL A 175 -2.50 0.35 -7.04
N GLY A 176 -3.31 1.40 -7.18
CA GLY A 176 -3.59 2.32 -6.08
C GLY A 176 -4.29 1.60 -4.93
N ARG A 177 -5.26 0.74 -5.25
CA ARG A 177 -5.95 -0.10 -4.26
C ARG A 177 -5.02 -1.09 -3.55
N LEU A 178 -4.15 -1.77 -4.30
CA LEU A 178 -3.11 -2.66 -3.75
C LEU A 178 -2.23 -1.92 -2.73
N LYS A 179 -1.70 -0.75 -3.09
CA LYS A 179 -0.82 0.05 -2.23
C LYS A 179 -1.55 0.60 -1.01
N PHE A 180 -2.80 1.03 -1.18
CA PHE A 180 -3.67 1.43 -0.08
C PHE A 180 -3.84 0.29 0.92
N ASN A 181 -4.16 -0.91 0.45
CA ASN A 181 -4.35 -2.08 1.31
C ASN A 181 -3.09 -2.40 2.11
N ILE A 182 -1.93 -2.44 1.44
CA ILE A 182 -0.63 -2.68 2.08
C ILE A 182 -0.37 -1.64 3.19
N LYS A 183 -0.61 -0.35 2.90
CA LYS A 183 -0.36 0.73 3.87
C LYS A 183 -1.31 0.69 5.06
N MET A 184 -2.58 0.35 4.83
CA MET A 184 -3.61 0.27 5.87
C MET A 184 -3.62 -1.09 6.61
N GLY A 185 -2.77 -2.05 6.22
CA GLY A 185 -2.69 -3.38 6.83
C GLY A 185 -3.82 -4.34 6.42
N TYR A 186 -4.54 -4.05 5.33
CA TYR A 186 -5.50 -4.97 4.74
C TYR A 186 -4.79 -6.05 3.91
N PRO A 187 -5.44 -7.22 3.67
CA PRO A 187 -4.94 -8.19 2.71
C PRO A 187 -4.71 -7.54 1.35
N GLU A 188 -3.55 -7.80 0.73
CA GLU A 188 -3.10 -7.09 -0.48
C GLU A 188 -4.15 -7.11 -1.60
N ARG A 189 -4.80 -8.27 -1.80
CA ARG A 189 -5.81 -8.49 -2.84
C ARG A 189 -7.25 -8.09 -2.47
N HIS A 190 -7.45 -7.46 -1.33
CA HIS A 190 -8.78 -7.05 -0.88
C HIS A 190 -9.38 -5.96 -1.79
N ARG A 191 -10.59 -6.18 -2.32
CA ARG A 191 -11.31 -5.21 -3.18
C ARG A 191 -10.49 -4.65 -4.35
N LEU A 192 -9.57 -5.43 -4.95
CA LEU A 192 -8.67 -4.92 -6.01
C LEU A 192 -9.39 -4.35 -7.23
N ASP A 193 -10.56 -4.89 -7.56
CA ASP A 193 -11.34 -4.46 -8.73
C ASP A 193 -12.27 -3.26 -8.41
N ASP A 194 -12.25 -2.79 -7.16
CA ASP A 194 -12.94 -1.58 -6.75
C ASP A 194 -12.07 -0.35 -7.03
N LEU A 195 -12.33 0.26 -8.19
CA LEU A 195 -11.57 1.37 -8.73
C LEU A 195 -12.02 2.73 -8.19
N THR A 196 -13.00 2.81 -7.30
CA THR A 196 -13.40 4.07 -6.65
C THR A 196 -13.03 4.06 -5.18
N LEU A 197 -13.16 5.21 -4.51
CA LEU A 197 -13.00 5.30 -3.06
C LEU A 197 -14.33 5.05 -2.36
N SER A 198 -14.26 4.51 -1.15
CA SER A 198 -15.38 4.35 -0.24
C SER A 198 -15.23 5.26 0.99
N PRO A 199 -16.32 5.63 1.68
CA PRO A 199 -16.24 6.47 2.87
C PRO A 199 -15.27 5.93 3.94
N GLN A 200 -15.20 4.60 4.10
CA GLN A 200 -14.28 3.95 5.03
C GLN A 200 -12.80 4.24 4.67
N ASP A 201 -12.47 4.32 3.39
CA ASP A 201 -11.10 4.61 2.95
C ASP A 201 -10.63 5.99 3.47
N PHE A 202 -11.53 6.98 3.49
CA PHE A 202 -11.23 8.30 4.03
C PHE A 202 -11.01 8.26 5.54
N PHE A 203 -11.85 7.53 6.28
CA PHE A 203 -11.68 7.39 7.73
C PHE A 203 -10.36 6.70 8.08
N ASP A 204 -9.98 5.67 7.33
CA ASP A 204 -8.72 4.96 7.55
C ASP A 204 -7.50 5.85 7.29
N VAL A 205 -7.53 6.64 6.20
CA VAL A 205 -6.47 7.62 5.88
C VAL A 205 -6.35 8.69 6.95
N VAL A 206 -7.46 9.31 7.35
CA VAL A 206 -7.46 10.37 8.37
C VAL A 206 -6.98 9.80 9.71
N ARG A 207 -7.43 8.60 10.07
CA ARG A 207 -6.98 7.90 11.28
C ARG A 207 -5.48 7.61 11.24
N TYR A 208 -4.96 7.09 10.13
CA TYR A 208 -3.54 6.82 9.97
C TYR A 208 -2.72 8.11 10.05
N LEU A 209 -3.17 9.18 9.39
CA LEU A 209 -2.51 10.49 9.41
C LEU A 209 -2.43 11.08 10.83
N PHE A 210 -3.50 11.00 11.61
CA PHE A 210 -3.49 11.48 12.99
C PHE A 210 -2.60 10.63 13.90
N LYS A 211 -2.52 9.32 13.67
CA LYS A 211 -1.59 8.43 14.37
C LYS A 211 -0.13 8.76 14.06
N LEU A 212 0.20 9.10 12.81
CA LEU A 212 1.56 9.52 12.44
C LEU A 212 2.04 10.74 13.24
N ARG A 213 1.13 11.68 13.57
CA ARG A 213 1.48 12.85 14.40
C ARG A 213 1.90 12.47 15.83
N LYS A 214 1.53 11.27 16.29
CA LYS A 214 1.92 10.71 17.59
C LYS A 214 3.05 9.69 17.45
N ASP A 215 3.75 9.67 16.33
CA ASP A 215 4.81 8.71 15.99
C ASP A 215 4.32 7.25 16.00
N ILE A 216 3.01 7.04 15.77
CA ILE A 216 2.41 5.71 15.65
C ILE A 216 2.29 5.38 14.15
N GLY A 217 3.29 4.67 13.65
CA GLY A 217 3.44 4.30 12.23
C GLY A 217 4.66 4.95 11.60
N GLU A 218 4.86 4.70 10.30
CA GLU A 218 6.04 5.19 9.56
C GLU A 218 5.62 6.13 8.43
N VAL A 219 6.43 7.18 8.26
CA VAL A 219 6.34 8.12 7.13
C VAL A 219 6.90 7.44 5.89
N ASP A 220 6.20 7.59 4.76
CA ASP A 220 6.62 6.96 3.52
C ASP A 220 7.82 7.70 2.89
N ASP A 221 8.85 6.94 2.53
CA ASP A 221 9.90 7.41 1.63
C ASP A 221 9.38 7.36 0.18
N ARG A 222 9.35 8.52 -0.48
CA ARG A 222 8.89 8.64 -1.87
C ARG A 222 9.80 7.88 -2.85
N ASP A 223 11.09 7.81 -2.58
CA ASP A 223 12.09 7.31 -3.51
C ASP A 223 12.31 5.80 -3.40
N HIS A 224 11.83 5.19 -2.32
CA HIS A 224 11.70 3.74 -2.16
C HIS A 224 10.97 3.10 -3.36
N LEU A 225 11.56 2.08 -3.99
CA LEU A 225 10.97 1.43 -5.19
C LEU A 225 9.62 0.73 -4.95
N GLY A 226 9.23 0.55 -3.71
CA GLY A 226 7.87 0.15 -3.37
C GLY A 226 6.81 1.23 -3.63
N ASN A 227 7.21 2.49 -3.76
CA ASN A 227 6.34 3.65 -4.00
C ASN A 227 6.51 4.23 -5.42
N ARG A 228 7.46 3.69 -6.20
CA ARG A 228 7.68 4.02 -7.61
C ARG A 228 7.37 2.79 -8.46
N ARG A 229 6.65 2.99 -9.57
CA ARG A 229 6.33 1.89 -10.50
C ARG A 229 6.72 2.23 -11.92
N VAL A 230 7.09 1.21 -12.66
CA VAL A 230 7.34 1.27 -14.09
C VAL A 230 6.01 1.19 -14.82
N ARG A 231 5.75 2.14 -15.72
CA ARG A 231 4.62 2.07 -16.64
C ARG A 231 5.09 1.44 -17.95
N PRO A 232 4.61 0.23 -18.30
CA PRO A 232 4.96 -0.37 -19.58
C PRO A 232 4.32 0.41 -20.74
N VAL A 233 4.85 0.22 -21.95
CA VAL A 233 4.33 0.84 -23.17
C VAL A 233 2.83 0.55 -23.35
N GLY A 234 2.40 -0.68 -23.04
CA GLY A 234 1.00 -1.09 -23.14
C GLY A 234 0.05 -0.22 -22.31
N GLU A 235 0.41 0.08 -21.05
CA GLU A 235 -0.42 0.92 -20.17
C GLU A 235 -0.47 2.38 -20.63
N LEU A 236 0.67 2.91 -21.11
CA LEU A 236 0.70 4.27 -21.66
C LEU A 236 -0.18 4.38 -22.90
N LEU A 237 -0.13 3.37 -23.79
CA LEU A 237 -0.97 3.32 -24.97
C LEU A 237 -2.45 3.14 -24.64
N GLU A 238 -2.78 2.28 -23.67
CA GLU A 238 -4.16 2.09 -23.20
C GLU A 238 -4.76 3.42 -22.73
N ASN A 239 -4.01 4.22 -21.98
CA ASN A 239 -4.45 5.54 -21.53
C ASN A 239 -4.72 6.49 -22.71
N GLN A 240 -3.84 6.54 -23.70
CA GLN A 240 -4.06 7.39 -24.89
C GLN A 240 -5.22 6.89 -25.74
N PHE A 241 -5.38 5.57 -25.85
CA PHE A 241 -6.51 4.95 -26.51
C PHE A 241 -7.82 5.30 -25.82
N ARG A 242 -7.86 5.24 -24.48
CA ARG A 242 -9.01 5.65 -23.65
C ARG A 242 -9.37 7.12 -23.87
N VAL A 243 -8.39 8.03 -23.91
CA VAL A 243 -8.63 9.44 -24.24
C VAL A 243 -9.25 9.59 -25.63
N GLY A 244 -8.75 8.85 -26.62
CA GLY A 244 -9.33 8.79 -27.96
C GLY A 244 -10.77 8.30 -27.97
N LEU A 245 -11.08 7.24 -27.21
CA LEU A 245 -12.43 6.68 -27.08
C LEU A 245 -13.39 7.68 -26.40
N VAL A 246 -12.97 8.36 -25.33
CA VAL A 246 -13.81 9.38 -24.66
C VAL A 246 -14.13 10.54 -25.60
N ARG A 247 -13.18 10.98 -26.42
CA ARG A 247 -13.42 12.00 -27.46
C ARG A 247 -14.42 11.50 -28.51
N MET A 248 -14.26 10.25 -28.95
CA MET A 248 -15.16 9.62 -29.91
C MET A 248 -16.58 9.44 -29.34
N GLU A 249 -16.71 9.03 -28.07
CA GLU A 249 -17.97 8.90 -27.36
C GLU A 249 -18.74 10.22 -27.32
N ARG A 250 -18.06 11.33 -27.01
CA ARG A 250 -18.66 12.67 -27.01
C ARG A 250 -19.17 13.05 -28.40
N ALA A 251 -18.37 12.82 -29.44
CA ALA A 251 -18.78 13.11 -30.81
C ALA A 251 -19.98 12.25 -31.26
N ILE A 252 -20.03 10.98 -30.85
CA ILE A 252 -21.18 10.10 -31.11
C ILE A 252 -22.43 10.64 -30.39
N LYS A 253 -22.33 10.99 -29.11
CA LYS A 253 -23.47 11.54 -28.33
C LYS A 253 -24.00 12.85 -28.90
N GLU A 254 -23.11 13.72 -29.36
CA GLU A 254 -23.47 14.97 -30.01
C GLU A 254 -24.19 14.71 -31.34
N LYS A 255 -23.63 13.84 -32.19
CA LYS A 255 -24.28 13.41 -33.45
C LYS A 255 -25.65 12.79 -33.20
N MET A 256 -25.77 11.89 -32.23
CA MET A 256 -27.05 11.26 -31.88
C MET A 256 -28.09 12.27 -31.40
N SER A 257 -27.68 13.33 -30.70
CA SER A 257 -28.59 14.40 -30.29
C SER A 257 -29.08 15.27 -31.46
N ILE A 258 -28.26 15.43 -32.50
CA ILE A 258 -28.53 16.33 -33.64
C ILE A 258 -29.27 15.60 -34.78
N HIS A 259 -28.97 14.33 -35.02
CA HIS A 259 -29.57 13.58 -36.14
C HIS A 259 -31.04 13.23 -35.86
N ALA A 260 -31.95 13.97 -36.49
CA ALA A 260 -33.40 13.75 -36.43
C ALA A 260 -33.83 12.38 -37.01
N GLU A 261 -33.04 11.80 -37.92
CA GLU A 261 -33.30 10.50 -38.57
C GLU A 261 -32.46 9.36 -37.96
N LEU A 262 -32.43 9.25 -36.63
CA LEU A 262 -31.73 8.17 -35.92
C LEU A 262 -32.17 6.75 -36.34
N GLN A 263 -33.38 6.62 -36.89
CA GLN A 263 -33.93 5.32 -37.32
C GLN A 263 -33.31 4.77 -38.61
N THR A 264 -32.74 5.63 -39.47
CA THR A 264 -32.11 5.23 -40.74
C THR A 264 -30.58 5.24 -40.65
N ALA A 265 -30.01 5.85 -39.60
CA ALA A 265 -28.57 5.94 -39.40
C ALA A 265 -27.94 4.58 -39.08
N MET A 266 -26.87 4.23 -39.79
CA MET A 266 -26.10 3.01 -39.51
C MET A 266 -24.96 3.32 -38.51
N PRO A 267 -24.51 2.36 -37.68
CA PRO A 267 -23.43 2.59 -36.71
C PRO A 267 -22.13 3.17 -37.31
N ARG A 268 -21.82 2.81 -38.56
CA ARG A 268 -20.66 3.36 -39.30
C ARG A 268 -20.74 4.86 -39.57
N ASP A 269 -21.94 5.44 -39.57
CA ASP A 269 -22.17 6.87 -39.82
C ASP A 269 -21.92 7.71 -38.54
N LEU A 270 -22.08 7.06 -37.38
CA LEU A 270 -21.84 7.64 -36.06
C LEU A 270 -20.37 7.53 -35.65
N VAL A 271 -19.74 6.38 -35.90
CA VAL A 271 -18.37 6.07 -35.45
C VAL A 271 -17.33 6.68 -36.39
N ASN A 272 -16.37 7.42 -35.83
CA ASN A 272 -15.24 7.99 -36.56
C ASN A 272 -13.94 7.66 -35.84
N ALA A 273 -13.01 6.98 -36.54
CA ALA A 273 -11.72 6.59 -35.97
C ALA A 273 -10.71 7.74 -35.87
N LYS A 274 -10.94 8.89 -36.52
CA LYS A 274 -9.99 10.03 -36.53
C LYS A 274 -9.56 10.49 -35.13
N PRO A 275 -10.45 10.66 -34.12
CA PRO A 275 -10.04 11.08 -32.77
C PRO A 275 -9.10 10.09 -32.08
N VAL A 276 -9.34 8.79 -32.26
CA VAL A 276 -8.49 7.73 -31.70
C VAL A 276 -7.13 7.71 -32.39
N MET A 277 -7.11 7.73 -33.72
CA MET A 277 -5.88 7.76 -34.51
C MET A 277 -5.04 9.01 -34.23
N ALA A 278 -5.68 10.17 -34.03
CA ALA A 278 -4.99 11.40 -33.68
C ALA A 278 -4.27 11.29 -32.34
N ALA A 279 -4.94 10.77 -31.30
CA ALA A 279 -4.33 10.57 -29.98
C ALA A 279 -3.13 9.61 -30.04
N LEU A 280 -3.24 8.51 -30.82
CA LEU A 280 -2.13 7.56 -31.00
C LEU A 280 -0.95 8.18 -31.77
N LYS A 281 -1.22 8.92 -32.86
CA LYS A 281 -0.18 9.60 -33.64
C LYS A 281 0.54 10.66 -32.81
N GLU A 282 -0.21 11.42 -32.01
CA GLU A 282 0.35 12.42 -31.09
C GLU A 282 1.30 11.76 -30.09
N PHE A 283 0.90 10.63 -29.49
CA PHE A 283 1.75 9.87 -28.56
C PHE A 283 3.05 9.38 -29.22
N PHE A 284 2.99 8.67 -30.34
CA PHE A 284 4.20 8.14 -30.97
C PHE A 284 5.07 9.22 -31.64
N GLY A 285 4.46 10.31 -32.11
CA GLY A 285 5.18 11.36 -32.84
C GLY A 285 5.82 12.43 -31.94
N SER A 286 5.22 12.73 -30.78
CA SER A 286 5.64 13.88 -29.94
C SER A 286 5.98 13.52 -28.50
N SER A 287 5.70 12.30 -28.04
CA SER A 287 6.03 11.90 -26.66
C SER A 287 7.54 11.84 -26.47
N GLN A 288 8.01 12.40 -25.35
CA GLN A 288 9.41 12.29 -24.92
C GLN A 288 9.88 10.85 -24.68
N LEU A 289 8.93 9.93 -24.48
CA LEU A 289 9.19 8.51 -24.28
C LEU A 289 9.28 7.73 -25.61
N SER A 290 8.82 8.32 -26.71
CA SER A 290 8.95 7.76 -28.06
C SER A 290 10.24 8.29 -28.68
N GLN A 291 11.33 7.55 -28.51
CA GLN A 291 12.67 7.94 -28.93
C GLN A 291 13.14 7.11 -30.11
N PHE A 292 13.99 7.69 -30.96
CA PHE A 292 14.69 6.92 -31.98
C PHE A 292 15.58 5.87 -31.32
N MET A 293 15.46 4.63 -31.76
CA MET A 293 16.23 3.54 -31.18
C MET A 293 17.72 3.73 -31.47
N ASP A 294 18.52 3.76 -30.40
CA ASP A 294 19.97 3.60 -30.47
C ASP A 294 20.33 2.23 -31.09
N GLN A 295 20.97 2.26 -32.24
CA GLN A 295 21.27 1.11 -33.11
C GLN A 295 22.77 1.01 -33.43
N THR A 296 23.64 1.69 -32.67
CA THR A 296 25.08 1.65 -32.92
C THR A 296 25.64 0.23 -32.84
N ASN A 297 25.21 -0.55 -31.86
CA ASN A 297 25.55 -1.97 -31.75
C ASN A 297 24.43 -2.75 -31.01
N PRO A 298 24.48 -4.10 -30.97
CA PRO A 298 23.44 -4.90 -30.31
C PRO A 298 23.29 -4.60 -28.81
N LEU A 299 24.39 -4.22 -28.13
CA LEU A 299 24.34 -3.85 -26.72
C LEU A 299 23.58 -2.54 -26.51
N ALA A 300 23.80 -1.54 -27.36
CA ALA A 300 23.09 -0.27 -27.35
C ALA A 300 21.58 -0.48 -27.56
N GLU A 301 21.19 -1.36 -28.49
CA GLU A 301 19.79 -1.69 -28.74
C GLU A 301 19.13 -2.35 -27.51
N ILE A 302 19.78 -3.35 -26.92
CA ILE A 302 19.26 -4.08 -25.76
C ILE A 302 19.15 -3.17 -24.53
N THR A 303 20.20 -2.40 -24.25
CA THR A 303 20.22 -1.46 -23.11
C THR A 303 19.19 -0.35 -23.28
N HIS A 304 18.98 0.15 -24.50
CA HIS A 304 17.97 1.16 -24.76
C HIS A 304 16.55 0.65 -24.52
N LYS A 305 16.24 -0.60 -24.90
CA LYS A 305 14.94 -1.24 -24.60
C LYS A 305 14.72 -1.51 -23.12
N ARG A 306 15.79 -1.67 -22.33
CA ARG A 306 15.76 -1.90 -20.87
C ARG A 306 15.91 -0.62 -20.03
N ARG A 307 15.86 0.54 -20.67
CA ARG A 307 16.02 1.85 -20.02
C ARG A 307 14.77 2.25 -19.26
N LEU A 308 14.98 2.78 -18.06
CA LEU A 308 13.97 3.41 -17.22
C LEU A 308 14.15 4.92 -17.26
N SER A 309 13.04 5.66 -17.32
CA SER A 309 13.03 7.13 -17.31
C SER A 309 12.08 7.63 -16.22
N ALA A 310 12.60 8.48 -15.34
CA ALA A 310 11.79 9.27 -14.41
C ALA A 310 11.13 10.49 -15.10
N LEU A 311 11.57 10.81 -16.32
CA LEU A 311 11.06 11.91 -17.13
C LEU A 311 9.85 11.48 -17.96
N GLY A 312 8.96 12.42 -18.27
CA GLY A 312 7.82 12.23 -19.17
C GLY A 312 6.47 12.55 -18.51
N PRO A 313 5.35 12.26 -19.20
CA PRO A 313 4.02 12.58 -18.71
C PRO A 313 3.69 11.81 -17.43
N GLY A 314 3.39 12.55 -16.35
CA GLY A 314 3.15 11.99 -15.02
C GLY A 314 4.42 11.65 -14.22
N GLY A 315 5.61 11.92 -14.77
CA GLY A 315 6.89 11.84 -14.10
C GLY A 315 7.41 13.21 -13.66
N LEU A 316 8.73 13.28 -13.45
CA LEU A 316 9.42 14.51 -13.06
C LEU A 316 9.87 15.30 -14.29
N SER A 317 9.96 16.62 -14.16
CA SER A 317 10.74 17.43 -15.09
C SER A 317 12.18 17.56 -14.59
N ARG A 318 13.12 17.80 -15.50
CA ARG A 318 14.55 17.93 -15.18
C ARG A 318 14.82 19.02 -14.13
N GLU A 319 14.10 20.14 -14.23
CA GLU A 319 14.24 21.31 -13.34
C GLU A 319 13.65 21.08 -11.94
N ARG A 320 12.62 20.23 -11.84
CA ARG A 320 11.95 19.91 -10.57
C ARG A 320 12.58 18.74 -9.83
N ALA A 321 13.50 18.01 -10.48
CA ALA A 321 14.17 16.88 -9.89
C ALA A 321 15.31 17.34 -8.97
N GLY A 322 15.05 17.31 -7.66
CA GLY A 322 16.05 17.56 -6.62
C GLY A 322 17.13 16.47 -6.55
N PHE A 323 18.07 16.64 -5.63
CA PHE A 323 19.19 15.73 -5.43
C PHE A 323 18.75 14.32 -5.00
N GLU A 324 17.78 14.24 -4.06
CA GLU A 324 17.29 12.98 -3.48
C GLU A 324 16.83 11.95 -4.52
N VAL A 325 16.10 12.40 -5.56
CA VAL A 325 15.57 11.48 -6.60
C VAL A 325 16.65 10.97 -7.55
N ARG A 326 17.79 11.66 -7.62
CA ARG A 326 18.93 11.29 -8.47
C ARG A 326 19.87 10.33 -7.77
N ASP A 327 19.79 10.24 -6.45
CA ASP A 327 20.67 9.42 -5.64
C ASP A 327 20.32 7.93 -5.72
N VAL A 328 21.27 7.08 -5.35
CA VAL A 328 21.09 5.63 -5.34
C VAL A 328 20.42 5.22 -4.03
N HIS A 329 19.16 4.77 -4.13
CA HIS A 329 18.42 4.26 -2.98
C HIS A 329 18.76 2.77 -2.73
N PRO A 330 18.85 2.28 -1.46
CA PRO A 330 19.14 0.88 -1.15
C PRO A 330 18.21 -0.14 -1.84
N THR A 331 16.94 0.22 -2.07
CA THR A 331 15.98 -0.65 -2.78
C THR A 331 16.32 -0.88 -4.25
N HIS A 332 17.22 -0.09 -4.84
CA HIS A 332 17.70 -0.29 -6.21
C HIS A 332 18.46 -1.62 -6.35
N TYR A 333 18.99 -2.16 -5.25
CA TYR A 333 19.74 -3.41 -5.24
C TYR A 333 18.98 -4.54 -5.94
N GLY A 334 19.60 -5.12 -6.98
CA GLY A 334 18.99 -6.19 -7.78
C GLY A 334 17.90 -5.76 -8.77
N ARG A 335 17.54 -4.46 -8.81
CA ARG A 335 16.40 -3.93 -9.57
C ARG A 335 16.81 -2.90 -10.62
N ILE A 336 17.55 -1.88 -10.19
CA ILE A 336 18.04 -0.79 -11.03
C ILE A 336 19.56 -0.76 -10.88
N CYS A 337 20.25 -0.71 -12.02
CA CYS A 337 21.71 -0.62 -12.02
C CYS A 337 22.16 0.73 -11.43
N PRO A 338 23.04 0.73 -10.41
CA PRO A 338 23.57 1.96 -9.84
C PRO A 338 24.67 2.61 -10.70
N ILE A 339 25.19 1.90 -11.69
CA ILE A 339 26.34 2.33 -12.52
C ILE A 339 25.87 2.91 -13.85
N GLU A 340 24.94 2.25 -14.54
CA GLU A 340 24.53 2.64 -15.89
C GLU A 340 23.48 3.75 -15.84
N THR A 341 23.97 4.99 -15.93
CA THR A 341 23.20 6.23 -16.09
C THR A 341 23.95 7.16 -17.05
N PRO A 342 23.26 7.98 -17.86
CA PRO A 342 23.94 9.02 -18.63
C PRO A 342 24.57 10.06 -17.70
N GLU A 343 25.70 10.60 -18.16
CA GLU A 343 26.38 11.72 -17.51
C GLU A 343 25.63 13.05 -17.75
N GLY A 344 25.95 14.05 -16.94
CA GLY A 344 25.42 15.40 -17.09
C GLY A 344 23.99 15.58 -16.55
N PRO A 345 23.13 16.40 -17.20
CA PRO A 345 21.86 16.83 -16.60
C PRO A 345 20.85 15.72 -16.28
N ASN A 346 20.98 14.55 -16.91
CA ASN A 346 20.06 13.42 -16.75
C ASN A 346 20.57 12.36 -15.75
N ILE A 347 21.69 12.58 -15.08
CA ILE A 347 22.22 11.65 -14.08
C ILE A 347 21.16 11.31 -13.01
N GLY A 348 20.94 10.02 -12.77
CA GLY A 348 19.95 9.50 -11.82
C GLY A 348 18.49 9.58 -12.28
N LEU A 349 18.19 10.29 -13.37
CA LEU A 349 16.84 10.40 -13.95
C LEU A 349 16.57 9.37 -15.04
N ILE A 350 17.63 8.88 -15.64
CA ILE A 350 17.62 7.78 -16.60
C ILE A 350 18.50 6.69 -16.01
N SER A 351 17.94 5.49 -15.90
CA SER A 351 18.65 4.34 -15.34
C SER A 351 18.40 3.11 -16.19
N SER A 352 19.12 2.03 -15.91
CA SER A 352 18.96 0.75 -16.61
C SER A 352 18.43 -0.31 -15.66
N LEU A 353 17.54 -1.19 -16.14
CA LEU A 353 17.13 -2.36 -15.37
C LEU A 353 18.34 -3.27 -15.12
N ALA A 354 18.45 -3.78 -13.89
CA ALA A 354 19.48 -4.76 -13.57
C ALA A 354 19.28 -6.08 -14.37
N CYS A 355 20.32 -6.92 -14.43
CA CYS A 355 20.36 -8.10 -15.30
C CYS A 355 19.16 -9.03 -15.11
N TYR A 356 18.83 -9.38 -13.87
CA TYR A 356 17.76 -10.34 -13.56
C TYR A 356 16.48 -9.69 -13.06
N ALA A 357 16.43 -8.36 -13.01
CA ALA A 357 15.25 -7.62 -12.62
C ALA A 357 14.10 -7.84 -13.62
N ARG A 358 12.89 -8.00 -13.09
CA ARG A 358 11.66 -8.06 -13.88
C ARG A 358 10.62 -7.09 -13.36
N VAL A 359 9.66 -6.73 -14.21
CA VAL A 359 8.51 -5.91 -13.83
C VAL A 359 7.31 -6.83 -13.67
N ASN A 360 6.61 -6.72 -12.54
CA ASN A 360 5.43 -7.54 -12.26
C ASN A 360 4.14 -6.98 -12.87
N GLU A 361 3.02 -7.67 -12.66
CA GLU A 361 1.72 -7.29 -13.23
C GLU A 361 1.24 -5.89 -12.81
N PHE A 362 1.72 -5.38 -11.67
CA PHE A 362 1.36 -4.07 -11.13
C PHE A 362 2.37 -2.96 -11.50
N GLY A 363 3.43 -3.30 -12.22
CA GLY A 363 4.48 -2.38 -12.63
C GLY A 363 5.61 -2.20 -11.62
N PHE A 364 5.67 -2.97 -10.54
CA PHE A 364 6.79 -2.91 -9.59
C PHE A 364 7.96 -3.78 -10.05
N ILE A 365 9.17 -3.33 -9.75
CA ILE A 365 10.39 -4.06 -10.12
C ILE A 365 10.69 -5.09 -9.02
N GLU A 366 10.91 -6.33 -9.43
CA GLU A 366 11.24 -7.45 -8.57
C GLU A 366 12.65 -7.95 -8.85
N ALA A 367 13.34 -8.39 -7.80
CA ALA A 367 14.64 -9.04 -7.88
C ALA A 367 14.51 -10.51 -7.45
N PRO A 368 15.22 -11.45 -8.11
CA PRO A 368 15.18 -12.86 -7.77
C PRO A 368 16.14 -13.24 -6.64
N TYR A 369 15.71 -14.19 -5.81
CA TYR A 369 16.44 -14.72 -4.67
C TYR A 369 16.32 -16.25 -4.57
N ARG A 370 17.31 -16.90 -3.95
CA ARG A 370 17.23 -18.31 -3.55
C ARG A 370 16.82 -18.39 -2.09
N LYS A 371 16.01 -19.37 -1.73
CA LYS A 371 15.50 -19.55 -0.37
C LYS A 371 16.54 -20.27 0.49
N VAL A 372 16.63 -19.87 1.75
CA VAL A 372 17.48 -20.52 2.75
C VAL A 372 16.58 -21.16 3.81
N GLU A 373 16.84 -22.43 4.12
CA GLU A 373 16.12 -23.19 5.14
C GLU A 373 17.14 -23.78 6.12
N ASN A 374 17.05 -23.39 7.40
CA ASN A 374 17.94 -23.86 8.47
C ASN A 374 19.44 -23.72 8.12
N GLY A 375 19.84 -22.56 7.59
CA GLY A 375 21.23 -22.29 7.18
C GLY A 375 21.68 -22.99 5.90
N ARG A 376 20.79 -23.69 5.18
CA ARG A 376 21.06 -24.34 3.89
C ARG A 376 20.37 -23.62 2.75
N VAL A 377 21.12 -23.29 1.69
CA VAL A 377 20.55 -22.74 0.46
C VAL A 377 19.85 -23.86 -0.31
N VAL A 378 18.56 -23.67 -0.60
CA VAL A 378 17.73 -24.67 -1.27
C VAL A 378 17.27 -24.14 -2.63
N ASP A 379 17.55 -24.90 -3.69
CA ASP A 379 17.02 -24.61 -5.01
C ASP A 379 15.59 -25.12 -5.13
N TYR A 380 14.71 -24.24 -5.60
CA TYR A 380 13.32 -24.57 -5.91
C TYR A 380 13.12 -24.70 -7.40
N VAL A 381 12.16 -25.52 -7.77
CA VAL A 381 11.71 -25.72 -9.14
C VAL A 381 10.19 -25.58 -9.21
N ARG A 382 9.71 -25.09 -10.35
CA ARG A 382 8.28 -25.02 -10.68
C ARG A 382 7.95 -26.15 -11.63
N ILE A 383 6.94 -26.94 -11.28
CA ILE A 383 6.50 -28.06 -12.12
C ILE A 383 5.76 -27.53 -13.35
N LEU A 384 6.24 -27.90 -14.54
CA LEU A 384 5.60 -27.60 -15.83
C LEU A 384 4.62 -28.71 -16.20
N ASN A 385 5.09 -29.95 -16.12
CA ASN A 385 4.30 -31.14 -16.39
C ASN A 385 4.58 -32.19 -15.31
N PRO A 386 3.57 -32.67 -14.57
CA PRO A 386 3.79 -33.63 -13.51
C PRO A 386 4.15 -35.03 -14.02
N GLY A 387 3.95 -35.35 -15.31
CA GLY A 387 4.15 -36.70 -15.82
C GLY A 387 3.28 -37.70 -15.06
N GLU A 388 3.91 -38.74 -14.50
CA GLU A 388 3.26 -39.73 -13.61
C GLU A 388 3.64 -39.54 -12.13
N SER A 389 4.16 -38.37 -11.78
CA SER A 389 4.45 -37.99 -10.39
C SER A 389 3.19 -37.51 -9.64
N PRO A 390 3.21 -37.47 -8.30
CA PRO A 390 2.09 -36.92 -7.51
C PRO A 390 2.04 -35.38 -7.49
N PHE A 391 2.90 -34.69 -8.25
CA PHE A 391 3.00 -33.24 -8.22
C PHE A 391 1.89 -32.55 -9.02
N ARG A 392 1.66 -31.26 -8.75
CA ARG A 392 0.70 -30.43 -9.49
C ARG A 392 1.40 -29.43 -10.40
N ILE A 393 0.76 -29.09 -11.53
CA ILE A 393 1.25 -28.04 -12.42
C ILE A 393 1.32 -26.72 -11.64
N GLY A 394 2.47 -26.05 -11.72
CA GLY A 394 2.73 -24.80 -11.01
C GLY A 394 3.11 -24.95 -9.54
N GLU A 395 3.22 -26.17 -9.01
CA GLU A 395 3.71 -26.40 -7.64
C GLU A 395 5.20 -26.03 -7.54
N HIS A 396 5.58 -25.39 -6.43
CA HIS A 396 6.97 -25.02 -6.14
C HIS A 396 7.57 -25.97 -5.10
N LEU A 397 8.59 -26.73 -5.50
CA LEU A 397 9.18 -27.78 -4.67
C LEU A 397 10.71 -27.68 -4.64
N PRO A 398 11.37 -28.13 -3.57
CA PRO A 398 12.82 -28.30 -3.56
C PRO A 398 13.26 -29.23 -4.69
N LYS A 399 14.27 -28.81 -5.45
CA LYS A 399 14.83 -29.55 -6.59
C LYS A 399 15.19 -31.00 -6.22
N GLU A 400 15.84 -31.18 -5.06
CA GLU A 400 16.25 -32.50 -4.57
C GLU A 400 15.07 -33.47 -4.40
N LYS A 401 13.91 -32.96 -3.98
CA LYS A 401 12.68 -33.77 -3.81
C LYS A 401 12.16 -34.23 -5.17
N VAL A 402 12.15 -33.33 -6.15
CA VAL A 402 11.69 -33.63 -7.52
C VAL A 402 12.66 -34.59 -8.21
N ASP A 403 13.97 -34.36 -8.10
CA ASP A 403 15.01 -35.23 -8.68
C ASP A 403 15.00 -36.64 -8.06
N ARG A 404 14.66 -36.77 -6.78
CA ARG A 404 14.50 -38.08 -6.13
C ARG A 404 13.30 -38.84 -6.70
N VAL A 405 12.15 -38.18 -6.84
CA VAL A 405 10.94 -38.80 -7.41
C VAL A 405 11.14 -39.13 -8.89
N ASN A 406 11.76 -38.23 -9.66
CA ASN A 406 12.06 -38.49 -11.07
C ASN A 406 12.98 -39.69 -11.27
N ARG A 407 14.01 -39.86 -10.41
CA ARG A 407 14.86 -41.06 -10.45
C ARG A 407 14.08 -42.35 -10.16
N GLN A 408 13.13 -42.31 -9.22
CA GLN A 408 12.26 -43.46 -8.94
C GLN A 408 11.34 -43.79 -10.12
N LEU A 409 10.68 -42.78 -10.70
CA LEU A 409 9.81 -42.95 -11.86
C LEU A 409 10.57 -43.50 -13.07
N GLN A 410 11.78 -42.98 -13.33
CA GLN A 410 12.63 -43.47 -14.41
C GLN A 410 13.05 -44.93 -14.20
N ALA A 411 13.36 -45.33 -12.96
CA ALA A 411 13.65 -46.72 -12.63
C ALA A 411 12.45 -47.66 -12.84
N GLU A 412 11.23 -47.14 -12.69
CA GLU A 412 9.98 -47.85 -12.96
C GLU A 412 9.53 -47.78 -14.44
N GLY A 413 10.29 -47.12 -15.32
CA GLY A 413 9.93 -46.92 -16.73
C GLY A 413 8.77 -45.92 -16.96
N LYS A 414 8.43 -45.13 -15.95
CA LYS A 414 7.35 -44.12 -15.98
C LYS A 414 7.87 -42.76 -16.42
N ARG A 415 6.95 -41.89 -16.88
CA ARG A 415 7.31 -40.54 -17.32
C ARG A 415 7.68 -39.65 -16.13
N PRO A 416 8.89 -39.05 -16.09
CA PRO A 416 9.29 -38.13 -15.03
C PRO A 416 8.53 -36.80 -15.14
N ALA A 417 8.52 -36.03 -14.05
CA ALA A 417 8.02 -34.68 -14.05
C ALA A 417 9.01 -33.72 -14.74
N GLU A 418 8.49 -32.84 -15.58
CA GLU A 418 9.23 -31.74 -16.20
C GLU A 418 9.10 -30.49 -15.34
N TYR A 419 10.21 -29.80 -15.12
CA TYR A 419 10.27 -28.64 -14.25
C TYR A 419 11.22 -27.58 -14.79
N GLU A 420 11.02 -26.33 -14.35
CA GLU A 420 11.94 -25.22 -14.58
C GLU A 420 12.49 -24.68 -13.25
N PRO A 421 13.70 -24.07 -13.22
CA PRO A 421 14.20 -23.39 -12.03
C PRO A 421 13.25 -22.29 -11.55
N HIS A 422 13.00 -22.23 -10.25
CA HIS A 422 12.11 -21.25 -9.64
C HIS A 422 12.84 -20.38 -8.61
N PRO A 423 13.41 -19.24 -9.02
CA PRO A 423 13.85 -18.22 -8.08
C PRO A 423 12.64 -17.45 -7.52
N PHE A 424 12.74 -17.06 -6.24
CA PHE A 424 11.72 -16.26 -5.58
C PHE A 424 11.95 -14.79 -5.89
N TYR A 425 11.06 -14.21 -6.67
CA TYR A 425 11.11 -12.79 -6.98
C TYR A 425 10.38 -12.00 -5.90
N LEU A 426 11.07 -11.01 -5.34
CA LEU A 426 10.54 -10.15 -4.29
C LEU A 426 10.51 -8.70 -4.76
N THR A 427 9.41 -8.01 -4.50
CA THR A 427 9.30 -6.56 -4.60
C THR A 427 10.09 -5.88 -3.48
N ALA A 428 10.31 -4.56 -3.58
CA ALA A 428 11.12 -3.83 -2.60
C ALA A 428 10.54 -3.88 -1.16
N TRP A 429 9.20 -3.87 -1.01
CA TRP A 429 8.58 -3.93 0.33
C TRP A 429 8.49 -5.36 0.88
N GLU A 430 8.41 -6.38 0.02
CA GLU A 430 8.49 -7.77 0.47
C GLU A 430 9.90 -8.10 0.95
N GLU A 431 10.90 -7.66 0.18
CA GLU A 431 12.32 -7.83 0.51
C GLU A 431 12.67 -7.28 1.90
N ALA A 432 12.14 -6.10 2.25
CA ALA A 432 12.41 -5.45 3.53
C ALA A 432 12.03 -6.31 4.76
N ARG A 433 11.11 -7.27 4.59
CA ARG A 433 10.65 -8.17 5.67
C ARG A 433 11.61 -9.32 5.96
N TYR A 434 12.54 -9.60 5.05
CA TYR A 434 13.42 -10.76 5.12
C TYR A 434 14.88 -10.36 5.38
N VAL A 435 15.63 -11.32 5.92
CA VAL A 435 17.09 -11.22 6.05
C VAL A 435 17.74 -11.91 4.84
N ILE A 436 18.45 -11.13 4.02
CA ILE A 436 19.00 -11.59 2.74
C ILE A 436 20.52 -11.54 2.75
N ALA A 437 21.17 -12.70 2.55
CA ALA A 437 22.61 -12.82 2.42
C ALA A 437 23.11 -12.44 1.01
N GLN A 438 24.39 -12.03 0.93
CA GLN A 438 25.06 -11.72 -0.33
C GLN A 438 25.40 -12.99 -1.13
N ALA A 439 25.57 -12.85 -2.45
CA ALA A 439 25.82 -13.98 -3.35
C ALA A 439 27.21 -14.63 -3.18
N ASN A 440 28.16 -13.92 -2.56
CA ASN A 440 29.55 -14.33 -2.35
C ASN A 440 29.78 -15.10 -1.05
N VAL A 441 28.73 -15.36 -0.26
CA VAL A 441 28.85 -16.15 0.97
C VAL A 441 29.29 -17.57 0.63
N GLU A 442 30.32 -18.06 1.33
CA GLU A 442 30.87 -19.39 1.12
C GLU A 442 29.88 -20.49 1.57
N LEU A 443 29.68 -21.47 0.70
CA LEU A 443 28.79 -22.61 0.90
C LEU A 443 29.60 -23.92 0.85
N ASP A 444 29.18 -24.90 1.63
CA ASP A 444 29.71 -26.26 1.53
C ASP A 444 29.13 -27.02 0.32
N GLU A 445 29.62 -28.24 0.04
CA GLU A 445 29.14 -29.07 -1.07
C GLU A 445 27.64 -29.42 -1.00
N LYS A 446 27.05 -29.35 0.19
CA LYS A 446 25.63 -29.61 0.44
C LYS A 446 24.80 -28.33 0.39
N GLY A 447 25.42 -27.15 0.24
CA GLY A 447 24.76 -25.84 0.21
C GLY A 447 24.53 -25.21 1.58
N TYR A 448 25.15 -25.70 2.67
CA TYR A 448 25.14 -25.03 3.96
C TYR A 448 26.07 -23.83 3.98
N ILE A 449 25.63 -22.77 4.64
CA ILE A 449 26.45 -21.60 4.88
C ILE A 449 27.54 -21.98 5.90
N ILE A 450 28.80 -21.86 5.47
CA ILE A 450 29.99 -22.18 6.26
C ILE A 450 30.15 -21.22 7.45
N PRO A 451 30.20 -19.88 7.26
CA PRO A 451 30.38 -18.96 8.37
C PRO A 451 29.20 -18.96 9.33
N GLU A 452 29.48 -18.95 10.64
CA GLU A 452 28.44 -18.86 11.68
C GLU A 452 27.75 -17.50 11.66
N ARG A 453 28.52 -16.44 11.39
CA ARG A 453 28.04 -15.06 11.25
C ARG A 453 28.13 -14.60 9.81
N VAL A 454 27.02 -14.15 9.26
CA VAL A 454 26.86 -13.79 7.85
C VAL A 454 26.54 -12.30 7.75
N ILE A 455 27.19 -11.60 6.82
CA ILE A 455 26.79 -10.25 6.43
C ILE A 455 25.54 -10.38 5.55
N ALA A 456 24.44 -9.85 6.05
CA ALA A 456 23.15 -9.86 5.38
C ALA A 456 22.57 -8.44 5.34
N ARG A 457 21.46 -8.29 4.63
CA ARG A 457 20.70 -7.05 4.55
C ARG A 457 19.30 -7.27 5.08
N ARG A 458 18.81 -6.31 5.88
CA ARG A 458 17.45 -6.28 6.44
C ARG A 458 16.95 -4.85 6.38
N GLY A 459 15.82 -4.61 5.70
CA GLY A 459 15.25 -3.26 5.55
C GLY A 459 16.16 -2.25 4.84
N GLY A 460 17.11 -2.71 4.02
CA GLY A 460 18.08 -1.85 3.33
C GLY A 460 19.41 -1.61 4.06
N GLU A 461 19.51 -2.00 5.33
CA GLU A 461 20.74 -1.89 6.12
C GLU A 461 21.53 -3.20 6.15
N PHE A 462 22.86 -3.09 6.17
CA PHE A 462 23.75 -4.24 6.36
C PHE A 462 23.86 -4.60 7.84
N VAL A 463 23.57 -5.86 8.14
CA VAL A 463 23.57 -6.42 9.50
C VAL A 463 24.36 -7.73 9.52
N THR A 464 24.99 -8.02 10.66
CA THR A 464 25.69 -9.31 10.86
C THR A 464 24.83 -10.24 11.72
N VAL A 465 24.27 -11.26 11.08
CA VAL A 465 23.31 -12.21 11.67
C VAL A 465 23.89 -13.61 11.78
N SER A 466 23.26 -14.49 12.55
CA SER A 466 23.54 -15.92 12.50
C SER A 466 23.10 -16.51 11.16
N ARG A 467 23.80 -17.53 10.65
CA ARG A 467 23.39 -18.27 9.44
C ARG A 467 21.98 -18.86 9.50
N GLU A 468 21.46 -19.12 10.70
CA GLU A 468 20.10 -19.65 10.90
C GLU A 468 19.01 -18.60 10.70
N GLU A 469 19.35 -17.32 10.85
CA GLU A 469 18.43 -16.20 10.64
C GLU A 469 18.30 -15.80 9.17
N VAL A 470 19.22 -16.25 8.30
CA VAL A 470 19.19 -15.97 6.87
C VAL A 470 18.02 -16.70 6.22
N GLN A 471 17.15 -15.96 5.54
CA GLN A 471 15.95 -16.50 4.89
C GLN A 471 16.07 -16.57 3.37
N PHE A 472 16.86 -15.67 2.78
CA PHE A 472 17.14 -15.64 1.35
C PHE A 472 18.60 -15.33 1.09
N ILE A 473 19.07 -15.66 -0.11
CA ILE A 473 20.39 -15.29 -0.62
C ILE A 473 20.26 -14.80 -2.08
N ASP A 474 21.06 -13.81 -2.43
CA ASP A 474 21.23 -13.31 -3.79
C ASP A 474 21.54 -14.45 -4.78
N ILE A 475 21.02 -14.38 -6.02
CA ILE A 475 21.23 -15.46 -7.01
C ILE A 475 22.62 -15.43 -7.65
N SER A 476 23.21 -14.24 -7.77
CA SER A 476 24.45 -14.00 -8.53
C SER A 476 25.00 -12.62 -8.16
N PRO A 477 26.33 -12.44 -8.06
CA PRO A 477 26.93 -11.11 -7.91
C PRO A 477 26.52 -10.14 -9.02
N LYS A 478 26.27 -10.66 -10.24
CA LYS A 478 25.86 -9.85 -11.40
C LYS A 478 24.44 -9.30 -11.29
N GLN A 479 23.67 -9.69 -10.27
CA GLN A 479 22.29 -9.23 -10.15
C GLN A 479 22.16 -7.74 -9.86
N VAL A 480 23.20 -7.12 -9.30
CA VAL A 480 23.17 -5.70 -8.88
C VAL A 480 23.35 -4.76 -10.08
N VAL A 481 23.94 -5.24 -11.16
CA VAL A 481 24.35 -4.42 -12.31
C VAL A 481 23.47 -4.68 -13.53
N SER A 482 23.53 -3.79 -14.51
CA SER A 482 22.83 -3.91 -15.79
C SER A 482 23.60 -4.78 -16.78
N VAL A 483 22.99 -5.06 -17.93
CA VAL A 483 23.60 -5.82 -19.01
C VAL A 483 24.94 -5.20 -19.45
N ALA A 484 25.02 -3.89 -19.68
CA ALA A 484 26.27 -3.24 -20.09
C ALA A 484 27.36 -3.33 -19.01
N ALA A 485 27.03 -2.93 -17.77
CA ALA A 485 28.00 -2.99 -16.67
C ALA A 485 28.47 -4.43 -16.38
N SER A 486 27.62 -5.44 -16.59
CA SER A 486 27.98 -6.86 -16.39
C SER A 486 29.01 -7.42 -17.39
N LEU A 487 29.27 -6.69 -18.49
CA LEU A 487 30.26 -7.04 -19.50
C LEU A 487 31.64 -6.41 -19.24
N ILE A 488 31.75 -5.51 -18.27
CA ILE A 488 33.04 -4.95 -17.85
C ILE A 488 33.79 -6.03 -17.04
N PRO A 489 34.95 -6.52 -17.52
CA PRO A 489 35.75 -7.48 -16.75
C PRO A 489 36.36 -6.77 -15.54
N PHE A 490 36.48 -7.49 -14.42
CA PHE A 490 37.08 -6.98 -13.19
C PHE A 490 36.43 -5.68 -12.66
N LEU A 491 35.11 -5.56 -12.83
CA LEU A 491 34.32 -4.40 -12.40
C LEU A 491 34.55 -4.05 -10.92
N GLU A 492 34.79 -5.06 -10.08
CA GLU A 492 35.13 -4.94 -8.66
C GLU A 492 36.45 -4.20 -8.37
N HIS A 493 37.31 -4.02 -9.38
CA HIS A 493 38.58 -3.30 -9.26
C HIS A 493 38.53 -1.89 -9.86
N ASP A 494 37.44 -1.53 -10.54
CA ASP A 494 37.22 -0.20 -11.09
C ASP A 494 36.42 0.67 -10.11
N ASP A 495 36.69 1.97 -10.09
CA ASP A 495 35.82 2.90 -9.38
C ASP A 495 34.49 3.09 -10.13
N ALA A 496 33.45 3.45 -9.38
CA ALA A 496 32.09 3.54 -9.93
C ALA A 496 31.97 4.55 -11.08
N ASN A 497 32.74 5.65 -11.07
CA ASN A 497 32.68 6.66 -12.13
C ASN A 497 33.32 6.15 -13.42
N ARG A 498 34.46 5.44 -13.32
CA ARG A 498 35.08 4.77 -14.48
C ARG A 498 34.22 3.66 -15.03
N ALA A 499 33.58 2.87 -14.17
CA ALA A 499 32.62 1.87 -14.59
C ALA A 499 31.41 2.48 -15.33
N LEU A 500 30.89 3.61 -14.84
CA LEU A 500 29.83 4.37 -15.48
C LEU A 500 30.24 4.83 -16.88
N MET A 501 31.40 5.50 -17.00
CA MET A 501 31.95 5.94 -18.29
C MET A 501 32.15 4.74 -19.24
N GLY A 502 32.75 3.66 -18.74
CA GLY A 502 32.97 2.43 -19.50
C GLY A 502 31.68 1.83 -20.06
N SER A 503 30.63 1.74 -19.22
CA SER A 503 29.32 1.24 -19.64
C SER A 503 28.66 2.11 -20.72
N ASN A 504 28.85 3.43 -20.65
CA ASN A 504 28.34 4.38 -21.64
C ASN A 504 29.14 4.31 -22.96
N MET A 505 30.47 4.21 -22.89
CA MET A 505 31.34 4.11 -24.06
C MET A 505 31.11 2.80 -24.84
N GLN A 506 30.85 1.69 -24.16
CA GLN A 506 30.53 0.41 -24.81
C GLN A 506 29.30 0.50 -25.74
N ARG A 507 28.32 1.36 -25.44
CA ARG A 507 27.13 1.57 -26.29
C ARG A 507 27.43 2.37 -27.55
N GLN A 508 28.54 3.10 -27.59
CA GLN A 508 28.94 3.94 -28.71
C GLN A 508 29.96 3.26 -29.64
N ALA A 509 30.46 2.08 -29.28
CA ALA A 509 31.37 1.31 -30.11
C ALA A 509 30.65 0.80 -31.36
N GLY A 510 31.00 1.33 -32.53
CA GLY A 510 30.43 0.95 -33.83
C GLY A 510 31.05 -0.28 -34.46
#